data_AF-A0A971W5H6-F1
#
_entry.id   AF-A0A971W5H6-F1
#
_cell.length_a   1.000
_cell.length_b   1.000
_cell.length_c   1.000
_cell.angle_alpha   90.00
_cell.angle_beta   90.00
_cell.angle_gamma   90.00
#
_symmetry.space_group_name_H-M   'P 1'
#
loop_
_entity.id
_entity.type
_entity.pdbx_description
1 polymer ?
#
loop_
_entity_poly.entity_id
_entity_poly.type
_entity_poly.pdbx_seq_one_letter_code
_entity_poly.pdbx_strand_id
1 'polypeptide(L)'
;MLLKIALVLLLLGLILFAYGAVFYLKISRKLQEIKKEDLVAYYLDLFYELLPRPFWSAVVGLALLILAIITGLAALCFEIAA
;
A
#
# COMPACT_ATOMS: atom_id res chain seq x y z
N MET A 1 -3.00 -8.25 24.29
CA MET A 1 -4.14 -8.07 23.36
C MET A 1 -3.78 -7.18 22.19
N LEU A 2 -2.93 -6.16 22.40
CA LEU A 2 -2.43 -5.26 21.37
C LEU A 2 -1.66 -5.99 20.26
N LEU A 3 -0.91 -7.05 20.59
CA LEU A 3 -0.18 -7.85 19.60
C LEU A 3 -1.10 -8.46 18.53
N LYS A 4 -2.27 -8.98 18.93
CA LYS A 4 -3.24 -9.57 18.00
C LYS A 4 -3.81 -8.51 17.06
N ILE A 5 -4.10 -7.32 17.58
CA ILE A 5 -4.59 -6.17 16.79
C ILE A 5 -3.53 -5.74 15.78
N ALA A 6 -2.27 -5.61 16.21
CA ALA A 6 -1.16 -5.25 15.33
C ALA A 6 -1.00 -6.25 14.17
N LEU A 7 -1.12 -7.56 14.45
CA LEU A 7 -1.00 -8.61 13.43
C LEU A 7 -2.14 -8.54 12.41
N VAL A 8 -3.37 -8.28 12.85
CA VAL A 8 -4.53 -8.10 11.95
C VAL A 8 -4.36 -6.86 11.09
N LEU A 9 -3.95 -5.73 11.67
CA LEU A 9 -3.67 -4.50 10.92
C LEU A 9 -2.56 -4.71 9.89
N LEU A 10 -1.51 -5.46 10.24
CA LEU A 10 -0.40 -5.77 9.36
C LEU A 10 -0.86 -6.61 8.15
N LEU A 11 -1.65 -7.66 8.40
CA LEU A 11 -2.19 -8.51 7.33
C LEU A 11 -3.10 -7.72 6.38
N LEU A 12 -4.04 -6.95 6.92
CA LEU A 12 -4.93 -6.10 6.12
C LEU A 12 -4.15 -5.05 5.33
N GLY A 13 -3.18 -4.39 5.96
CA GLY A 13 -2.31 -3.41 5.33
C GLY A 13 -1.52 -4.01 4.16
N LEU A 14 -0.93 -5.19 4.35
CA LEU A 14 -0.20 -5.91 3.30
C LEU A 14 -1.10 -6.27 2.12
N ILE A 15 -2.31 -6.80 2.37
CA ILE A 15 -3.24 -7.19 1.31
C ILE A 15 -3.64 -5.97 0.47
N LEU A 16 -4.03 -4.87 1.13
CA LEU A 16 -4.45 -3.63 0.46
C LEU A 16 -3.31 -2.97 -0.31
N PHE A 17 -2.11 -2.97 0.26
CA PHE A 17 -0.92 -2.44 -0.40
C PHE A 17 -0.51 -3.29 -1.60
N ALA A 18 -0.49 -4.61 -1.45
CA ALA A 18 -0.19 -5.55 -2.53
C ALA A 18 -1.19 -5.44 -3.68
N TYR A 19 -2.48 -5.28 -3.38
CA TYR A 19 -3.50 -5.04 -4.40
C TYR A 19 -3.18 -3.80 -5.25
N GLY A 20 -2.86 -2.67 -4.61
CA GLY A 20 -2.49 -1.45 -5.32
C GLY A 20 -1.19 -1.61 -6.13
N ALA A 21 -0.19 -2.31 -5.58
CA ALA A 21 1.08 -2.58 -6.25
C ALA A 21 0.91 -3.47 -7.50
N VAL A 22 0.08 -4.51 -7.43
CA VAL A 22 -0.20 -5.39 -8.57
C VAL A 22 -0.89 -4.61 -9.70
N PHE A 23 -1.87 -3.77 -9.37
CA PHE A 23 -2.53 -2.91 -10.35
C PHE A 23 -1.56 -1.90 -10.97
N TYR A 24 -0.70 -1.28 -10.17
CA TYR A 24 0.35 -0.39 -10.65
C TYR A 24 1.25 -1.10 -11.68
N LEU A 25 1.73 -2.31 -11.37
CA LEU A 25 2.59 -3.07 -12.29
C LEU A 25 1.85 -3.44 -13.58
N LYS A 26 0.56 -3.78 -13.49
CA LYS A 26 -0.26 -4.10 -14.67
C LYS A 26 -0.44 -2.89 -15.58
N ILE A 27 -0.80 -1.73 -15.03
CA ILE A 27 -1.01 -0.49 -15.78
C ILE A 27 0.31 0.03 -16.33
N SER A 28 1.38 0.02 -15.54
CA SER A 28 2.72 0.43 -15.98
C SER A 28 3.22 -0.40 -17.16
N ARG A 29 2.93 -1.71 -17.18
CA ARG A 29 3.23 -2.58 -18.34
C ARG A 29 2.42 -2.19 -19.58
N LYS A 30 1.14 -1.90 -19.42
CA LYS A 30 0.25 -1.45 -20.51
C LYS A 30 0.73 -0.13 -21.12
N LEU A 31 1.20 0.81 -20.31
CA LEU A 31 1.64 2.15 -20.74
C LEU A 31 3.12 2.22 -21.15
N GLN A 32 3.82 1.08 -21.33
CA GLN A 32 5.26 1.09 -21.62
C GLN A 32 5.63 1.75 -22.95
N GLU A 33 4.76 1.68 -23.95
CA GLU A 33 4.99 2.32 -25.25
C GLU A 33 4.94 3.85 -25.11
N ILE A 34 3.89 4.35 -24.45
CA ILE A 34 3.73 5.79 -24.15
C ILE A 34 4.90 6.32 -23.32
N LYS A 35 5.42 5.53 -22.37
CA LYS A 35 6.60 5.90 -21.57
C LYS A 35 7.84 6.25 -22.42
N LYS A 36 8.00 5.61 -23.58
CA LYS A 36 9.15 5.84 -24.47
C LYS A 36 8.98 7.09 -25.34
N GLU A 37 7.74 7.42 -25.67
CA GLU A 37 7.40 8.54 -26.54
C GLU A 37 7.24 9.85 -25.75
N ASP A 38 6.48 9.80 -24.65
CA ASP A 38 6.18 10.94 -23.79
C ASP A 38 6.05 10.53 -22.32
N LEU A 39 7.04 10.94 -21.51
CA LEU A 39 7.06 10.69 -20.08
C LEU A 39 5.94 11.41 -19.32
N VAL A 40 5.55 12.61 -19.75
CA VAL A 40 4.53 13.40 -19.06
C VAL A 40 3.17 12.75 -19.26
N ALA A 41 2.84 12.39 -20.50
CA ALA A 41 1.61 11.67 -20.82
C ALA A 41 1.54 10.33 -20.07
N TYR A 42 2.66 9.59 -20.02
CA TYR A 42 2.75 8.35 -19.26
C TYR A 42 2.36 8.51 -17.78
N TYR A 43 2.90 9.51 -17.08
CA TYR A 43 2.57 9.70 -15.66
C TYR A 43 1.14 10.17 -15.46
N LEU A 44 0.61 11.00 -16.37
CA LEU A 44 -0.78 11.46 -16.33
C LEU A 44 -1.73 10.26 -16.46
N ASP A 45 -1.55 9.44 -17.49
CA ASP A 45 -2.41 8.28 -17.76
C ASP A 45 -2.27 7.20 -16.70
N LEU A 46 -1.05 6.97 -16.21
CA LEU A 46 -0.81 6.07 -15.10
C LEU A 46 -1.57 6.53 -13.85
N PHE A 47 -1.55 7.82 -13.55
CA PHE A 47 -2.27 8.38 -12.40
C PHE A 47 -3.80 8.26 -12.58
N TYR A 48 -4.32 8.56 -13.76
CA TYR A 48 -5.75 8.43 -14.05
C TYR A 48 -6.23 6.98 -14.00
N GLU A 49 -5.47 6.03 -14.53
CA GLU A 49 -5.82 4.60 -14.47
C GLU A 49 -5.66 4.01 -13.06
N LEU A 50 -4.77 4.55 -12.23
CA LEU A 50 -4.64 4.16 -10.83
C LEU A 50 -5.76 4.71 -9.94
N LEU A 51 -6.44 5.77 -10.37
CA LEU A 51 -7.54 6.36 -9.61
C LEU A 51 -8.89 5.69 -9.91
N PRO A 52 -9.83 5.71 -8.96
CA PRO A 52 -9.63 6.03 -7.55
C PRO A 52 -9.16 4.80 -6.75
N ARG A 53 -9.67 3.60 -7.07
CA ARG A 53 -9.63 2.44 -6.18
C ARG A 53 -8.21 1.89 -5.91
N PRO A 54 -7.38 1.56 -6.94
CA PRO A 54 -6.06 0.99 -6.67
C PRO A 54 -5.13 1.93 -5.91
N PHE A 55 -5.16 3.23 -6.24
CA PHE A 55 -4.38 4.24 -5.53
C PHE A 55 -4.77 4.35 -4.06
N TRP A 56 -6.06 4.58 -3.77
CA TRP A 56 -6.52 4.73 -2.38
C TRP A 56 -6.38 3.45 -1.57
N SER A 57 -6.48 2.27 -2.20
CA SER A 57 -6.15 0.99 -1.55
C SER A 57 -4.70 0.94 -1.08
N ALA A 58 -3.75 1.36 -1.92
CA ALA A 58 -2.33 1.40 -1.53
C ALA A 58 -2.08 2.40 -0.40
N VAL A 59 -2.70 3.58 -0.46
CA VAL A 59 -2.57 4.63 0.57
C VAL A 59 -3.12 4.13 1.91
N VAL A 60 -4.32 3.56 1.93
CA VAL A 60 -4.92 2.99 3.15
C VAL A 60 -4.09 1.80 3.65
N GLY A 61 -3.63 0.93 2.76
CA GLY A 61 -2.75 -0.18 3.10
C GLY A 61 -1.47 0.30 3.80
N LEU A 62 -0.82 1.33 3.26
CA LEU A 62 0.37 1.94 3.86
C LEU A 62 0.07 2.54 5.25
N ALA A 63 -1.05 3.25 5.40
CA ALA A 63 -1.45 3.81 6.69
C ALA A 63 -1.68 2.71 7.74
N LEU A 64 -2.32 1.60 7.35
CA LEU A 64 -2.51 0.43 8.22
C LEU A 64 -1.19 -0.23 8.60
N LEU A 65 -0.22 -0.32 7.68
CA LEU A 65 1.11 -0.85 7.99
C LEU A 65 1.84 0.01 9.01
N ILE A 66 1.78 1.33 8.88
CA ILE A 66 2.36 2.27 9.86
C ILE A 66 1.69 2.09 11.22
N LEU A 67 0.36 2.02 11.27
CA LEU A 67 -0.38 1.77 12.51
C LEU A 67 -0.05 0.40 13.12
N ALA A 68 0.12 -0.63 12.31
CA ALA A 68 0.52 -1.95 12.76
C ALA A 68 1.92 -1.94 13.41
N ILE A 69 2.86 -1.19 12.84
CA ILE A 69 4.20 -1.03 13.42
C ILE A 69 4.11 -0.31 14.77
N ILE A 70 3.39 0.81 14.84
CA ILE A 70 3.23 1.59 16.09
C ILE A 70 2.58 0.73 17.18
N THR A 71 1.47 0.05 16.86
CA THR A 71 0.75 -0.79 17.82
C THR A 71 1.54 -2.03 18.22
N GLY A 72 2.30 -2.62 17.31
CA GLY A 72 3.21 -3.73 17.58
C GLY A 72 4.36 -3.32 18.50
N LEU A 73 4.94 -2.14 18.28
CA LEU A 73 5.99 -1.58 19.15
C LEU A 73 5.47 -1.32 20.56
N ALA A 74 4.26 -0.76 20.68
CA ALA A 74 3.60 -0.57 21.96
C ALA A 74 3.33 -1.91 22.67
N ALA A 75 2.85 -2.93 21.95
CA ALA A 75 2.64 -4.26 22.52
C ALA A 75 3.95 -4.88 23.04
N LEU A 76 5.05 -4.73 22.31
CA LEU A 76 6.37 -5.19 22.75
C LEU A 76 6.84 -4.48 24.03
N CYS A 77 6.68 -3.17 24.08
CA CYS A 77 7.16 -2.36 25.21
C CYS A 77 6.34 -2.55 26.50
N PHE A 78 5.02 -2.77 26.37
CA PHE A 78 4.11 -2.81 27.52
C PHE A 78 3.52 -4.19 27.85
N GLU A 79 3.43 -5.13 26.91
CA GLU A 79 2.85 -6.47 27.15
C GLU A 79 3.91 -7.58 27.27
N ILE A 80 5.06 -7.45 26.59
CA ILE A 80 6.09 -8.52 26.55
C ILE A 80 7.24 -8.25 27.52
N ALA A 81 7.51 -6.98 27.83
CA ALA A 81 8.59 -6.57 28.75
C ALA A 81 8.14 -6.43 30.22
N ALA A 82 6.85 -6.64 30.52
CA ALA A 82 6.26 -6.58 31.86
C ALA A 82 5.96 -7.99 32.38
#